data_AF-A0A9E3WR86-F1
#
_entry.id   AF-A0A9E3WR86-F1
#
_cell.length_a   1.000
_cell.length_b   1.000
_cell.length_c   1.000
_cell.angle_alpha   90.00
_cell.angle_beta   90.00
_cell.angle_gamma   90.00
#
_symmetry.space_group_name_H-M   'P 1'
#
loop_
_entity.id
_entity.type
_entity.pdbx_description
1 polymer ?
#
loop_
_entity_poly.entity_id
_entity_poly.type
_entity_poly.pdbx_seq_one_letter_code
_entity_poly.pdbx_strand_id
1 'polypeptide(L)'
;MKTIITHSGPDMDAVVSAWLARDFLFAGDAVVQFVHRSQVPRYKDSADCLVDVGQEYDPDQLRFDHRPPAFNKRTDSCAAKLVWEHLIRSGVDVAHLAGLVQLTHDGDSGRATQALRQSRRNGVHAKLERLKASGLDDTEVFRRMVRRLRRVYAAPPHPGLQAVLNSRSHVAGCDAAWRGTLGSGEQVSMT
;
A
#
# COMPACT_ATOMS: atom_id res chain seq x y z
N MET A 1 -19.08 -2.98 10.89
CA MET A 1 -18.17 -1.97 10.31
C MET A 1 -16.79 -2.19 10.89
N LYS A 2 -15.82 -2.49 10.03
CA LYS A 2 -14.44 -2.79 10.43
C LYS A 2 -13.64 -1.52 10.73
N THR A 3 -12.58 -1.62 11.52
CA THR A 3 -11.72 -0.47 11.88
C THR A 3 -10.28 -0.69 11.42
N ILE A 4 -9.77 0.24 10.62
CA ILE A 4 -8.38 0.33 10.19
C ILE A 4 -7.71 1.47 10.95
N ILE A 5 -6.60 1.18 11.62
CA ILE A 5 -5.80 2.20 12.32
C ILE A 5 -4.53 2.48 11.53
N THR A 6 -4.24 3.76 11.35
CA THR A 6 -2.96 4.24 10.82
C THR A 6 -2.52 5.50 11.57
N HIS A 7 -1.33 6.00 11.29
CA HIS A 7 -0.77 7.12 12.04
C HIS A 7 -1.28 8.48 11.57
N SER A 8 -1.43 9.43 12.50
CA SER A 8 -1.76 10.83 12.21
C SER A 8 -0.65 11.54 11.42
N GLY A 9 -1.02 12.57 10.67
CA GLY A 9 -0.12 13.27 9.75
C GLY A 9 0.37 12.35 8.62
N PRO A 10 -0.54 11.71 7.88
CA PRO A 10 -0.22 10.57 7.03
C PRO A 10 0.73 10.97 5.90
N ASP A 11 1.61 10.04 5.54
CA ASP A 11 2.38 10.08 4.31
C ASP A 11 1.67 9.26 3.21
N MET A 12 2.34 9.08 2.06
CA MET A 12 1.74 8.32 0.96
C MET A 12 1.55 6.84 1.33
N ASP A 13 2.43 6.26 2.15
CA ASP A 13 2.37 4.85 2.51
C ASP A 13 1.17 4.57 3.40
N ALA A 14 0.95 5.41 4.42
CA ALA A 14 -0.25 5.37 5.26
C ALA A 14 -1.55 5.57 4.45
N VAL A 15 -1.58 6.52 3.51
CA VAL A 15 -2.77 6.76 2.67
C VAL A 15 -3.06 5.58 1.76
N VAL A 16 -2.05 5.05 1.06
CA VAL A 16 -2.25 3.97 0.06
C VAL A 16 -2.56 2.65 0.76
N SER A 17 -1.83 2.30 1.83
CA SER A 17 -2.11 1.08 2.59
C SER A 17 -3.52 1.08 3.22
N ALA A 18 -3.95 2.19 3.83
CA ALA A 18 -5.29 2.31 4.38
C ALA A 18 -6.38 2.29 3.30
N TRP A 19 -6.11 2.86 2.12
CA TRP A 19 -7.01 2.77 0.98
C TRP A 19 -7.15 1.34 0.48
N LEU A 20 -6.03 0.63 0.29
CA LEU A 20 -6.02 -0.77 -0.14
C LEU A 20 -6.80 -1.65 0.84
N ALA A 21 -6.53 -1.52 2.14
CA ALA A 21 -7.26 -2.25 3.16
C ALA A 21 -8.76 -1.92 3.13
N ARG A 22 -9.13 -0.63 3.10
CA ARG A 22 -10.55 -0.26 3.13
C ARG A 22 -11.31 -0.76 1.91
N ASP A 23 -10.81 -0.46 0.71
CA ASP A 23 -11.57 -0.66 -0.52
C ASP A 23 -11.51 -2.10 -1.03
N PHE A 24 -10.41 -2.81 -0.80
CA PHE A 24 -10.18 -4.14 -1.37
C PHE A 24 -10.18 -5.25 -0.33
N LEU A 25 -9.57 -5.05 0.85
CA LEU A 25 -9.56 -6.07 1.91
C LEU A 25 -10.93 -6.16 2.60
N PHE A 26 -11.56 -5.01 2.88
CA PHE A 26 -12.86 -4.94 3.55
C PHE A 26 -14.02 -4.55 2.62
N ALA A 27 -13.81 -4.56 1.30
CA ALA A 27 -14.84 -4.25 0.29
C ALA A 27 -15.60 -2.93 0.54
N GLY A 28 -14.94 -1.93 1.15
CA GLY A 28 -15.51 -0.64 1.51
C GLY A 28 -16.20 -0.57 2.89
N ASP A 29 -16.41 -1.70 3.59
CA ASP A 29 -17.03 -1.75 4.93
C ASP A 29 -15.99 -1.58 6.06
N ALA A 30 -15.20 -0.52 5.97
CA ALA A 30 -14.26 -0.15 7.03
C ALA A 30 -14.12 1.36 7.19
N VAL A 31 -13.89 1.78 8.43
CA VAL A 31 -13.53 3.15 8.81
C VAL A 31 -12.03 3.21 9.04
N VAL A 32 -11.39 4.26 8.52
CA VAL A 32 -9.98 4.55 8.76
C VAL A 32 -9.89 5.60 9.85
N GLN A 33 -9.19 5.27 10.94
CA GLN A 33 -8.93 6.16 12.04
C GLN A 33 -7.44 6.51 12.10
N PHE A 34 -7.17 7.82 12.15
CA PHE A 34 -5.82 8.37 12.28
C PHE A 34 -5.53 8.61 13.76
N VAL A 35 -4.44 8.02 14.27
CA VAL A 35 -4.07 8.12 15.68
C VAL A 35 -2.62 8.53 15.82
N HIS A 36 -2.30 9.24 16.90
CA HIS A 36 -0.90 9.52 17.20
C HIS A 36 -0.16 8.19 17.48
N ARG A 37 1.09 8.06 17.01
CA ARG A 37 1.83 6.77 17.12
C ARG A 37 1.96 6.27 18.56
N SER A 38 2.01 7.15 19.56
CA SER A 38 2.04 6.77 20.97
C SER A 38 0.73 6.16 21.51
N GLN A 39 -0.38 6.32 20.78
CA GLN A 39 -1.68 5.78 21.17
C GLN A 39 -1.96 4.40 20.58
N VAL A 40 -1.16 3.96 19.60
CA VAL A 40 -1.35 2.70 18.85
C VAL A 40 -1.44 1.47 19.75
N PRO A 41 -0.66 1.33 20.84
CA PRO A 41 -0.81 0.19 21.75
C PRO A 41 -2.22 0.00 22.30
N ARG A 42 -3.02 1.08 22.42
CA ARG A 42 -4.41 1.02 22.91
C ARG A 42 -5.38 0.35 21.93
N TYR A 43 -4.99 0.24 20.66
CA TYR A 43 -5.82 -0.29 19.59
C TYR A 43 -5.37 -1.68 19.13
N LYS A 44 -4.27 -2.22 19.67
CA LYS A 44 -3.66 -3.47 19.18
C LYS A 44 -4.65 -4.63 19.20
N ASP A 45 -5.49 -4.71 20.23
CA ASP A 45 -6.43 -5.82 20.41
C ASP A 45 -7.83 -5.52 19.87
N SER A 46 -8.18 -4.23 19.67
CA SER A 46 -9.52 -3.81 19.25
C SER A 46 -9.62 -3.46 17.76
N ALA A 47 -8.51 -3.19 17.09
CA ALA A 47 -8.51 -2.87 15.67
C ALA A 47 -8.59 -4.13 14.81
N ASP A 48 -9.46 -4.09 13.79
CA ASP A 48 -9.52 -5.16 12.79
C ASP A 48 -8.28 -5.17 11.89
N CYS A 49 -7.61 -4.04 11.69
CA CYS A 49 -6.41 -3.92 10.85
C CYS A 49 -5.51 -2.75 11.28
N LEU A 50 -4.18 -2.96 11.28
CA LEU A 50 -3.18 -1.91 11.50
C LEU A 50 -2.33 -1.75 10.23
N VAL A 51 -2.15 -0.51 9.74
CA VAL A 51 -1.33 -0.21 8.55
C VAL A 51 -0.39 0.99 8.77
N ASP A 52 0.87 0.85 8.34
CA ASP A 52 2.00 1.78 8.60
C ASP A 52 2.12 2.20 10.08
N VAL A 53 1.77 1.28 10.98
CA VAL A 53 1.79 1.54 12.41
C VAL A 53 1.82 0.27 13.23
N GLY A 54 2.43 0.34 14.43
CA GLY A 54 2.46 -0.76 15.39
C GLY A 54 3.75 -1.58 15.39
N GLN A 55 4.64 -1.37 14.41
CA GLN A 55 5.94 -2.03 14.25
C GLN A 55 5.84 -3.56 14.22
N GLU A 56 4.76 -4.07 13.63
CA GLU A 56 4.42 -5.49 13.55
C GLU A 56 3.98 -5.86 12.13
N TYR A 57 4.45 -7.03 11.67
CA TYR A 57 3.97 -7.65 10.44
C TYR A 57 3.44 -9.05 10.77
N ASP A 58 2.12 -9.18 10.73
CA ASP A 58 1.38 -10.42 10.92
C ASP A 58 0.19 -10.39 9.94
N PRO A 59 0.31 -11.00 8.76
CA PRO A 59 -0.74 -10.97 7.75
C PRO A 59 -2.00 -11.76 8.15
N ASP A 60 -1.90 -12.70 9.10
CA ASP A 60 -3.05 -13.48 9.57
C ASP A 60 -3.90 -12.64 10.54
N GLN A 61 -3.25 -11.75 11.30
CA GLN A 61 -3.91 -10.75 12.15
C GLN A 61 -4.07 -9.38 11.47
N LEU A 62 -3.82 -9.25 10.16
CA LEU A 62 -3.93 -8.00 9.41
C LEU A 62 -3.12 -6.84 10.02
N ARG A 63 -1.87 -7.11 10.40
CA ARG A 63 -0.88 -6.14 10.88
C ARG A 63 0.16 -5.92 9.78
N PHE A 64 0.23 -4.70 9.26
CA PHE A 64 1.06 -4.34 8.11
C PHE A 64 1.90 -3.10 8.40
N ASP A 65 2.94 -3.24 9.22
CA ASP A 65 4.00 -2.25 9.38
C ASP A 65 5.35 -2.83 8.88
N HIS A 66 6.20 -1.95 8.39
CA HIS A 66 7.52 -2.29 7.84
C HIS A 66 8.67 -1.79 8.73
N ARG A 67 8.35 -1.05 9.79
CA ARG A 67 9.34 -0.50 10.72
C ARG A 67 9.85 -1.57 11.69
N PRO A 68 11.12 -1.51 12.13
CA PRO A 68 11.63 -2.39 13.17
C PRO A 68 10.72 -2.37 14.42
N PRO A 69 10.45 -3.52 15.06
CA PRO A 69 11.08 -4.82 14.79
C PRO A 69 10.45 -5.68 13.67
N ALA A 70 9.37 -5.25 13.01
CA ALA A 70 8.72 -6.06 11.96
C ALA A 70 9.69 -6.49 10.84
N PHE A 71 10.59 -5.57 10.45
CA PHE A 71 11.66 -5.83 9.50
C PHE A 71 12.97 -5.22 10.01
N ASN A 72 14.10 -5.84 9.68
CA ASN A 72 15.42 -5.38 10.10
C ASN A 72 15.77 -4.00 9.55
N LYS A 73 15.42 -3.72 8.29
CA LYS A 73 15.62 -2.41 7.67
C LYS A 73 14.29 -1.83 7.23
N ARG A 74 14.09 -0.57 7.60
CA ARG A 74 12.92 0.21 7.21
C ARG A 74 12.72 0.28 5.68
N THR A 75 13.78 0.20 4.89
CA THR A 75 13.73 0.33 3.42
C THR A 75 13.41 -0.96 2.68
N ASP A 76 13.33 -2.10 3.38
CA ASP A 76 13.13 -3.40 2.73
C ASP A 76 11.71 -3.53 2.13
N SER A 77 10.73 -2.87 2.74
CA SER A 77 9.35 -2.82 2.29
C SER A 77 8.67 -1.51 2.72
N CYS A 78 7.39 -1.37 2.42
CA CYS A 78 6.48 -0.36 2.96
C CYS A 78 5.09 -0.99 3.18
N ALA A 79 4.24 -0.38 4.02
CA ALA A 79 2.93 -0.94 4.38
C ALA A 79 2.03 -1.15 3.16
N ALA A 80 2.02 -0.22 2.19
CA ALA A 80 1.23 -0.33 0.98
C ALA A 80 1.60 -1.57 0.16
N LYS A 81 2.89 -1.91 0.10
CA LYS A 81 3.39 -3.11 -0.56
C LYS A 81 2.93 -4.37 0.17
N LEU A 82 3.05 -4.41 1.50
CA LEU A 82 2.65 -5.55 2.32
C LEU A 82 1.14 -5.86 2.18
N VAL A 83 0.29 -4.83 2.20
CA VAL A 83 -1.16 -4.99 1.99
C VAL A 83 -1.46 -5.47 0.57
N TRP A 84 -0.80 -4.89 -0.44
CA TRP A 84 -0.99 -5.29 -1.85
C TRP A 84 -0.60 -6.76 -2.09
N GLU A 85 0.53 -7.20 -1.54
CA GLU A 85 0.98 -8.59 -1.63
C GLU A 85 0.03 -9.56 -0.92
N HIS A 86 -0.53 -9.16 0.22
CA HIS A 86 -1.57 -9.94 0.91
C HIS A 86 -2.85 -10.07 0.06
N LEU A 87 -3.30 -8.99 -0.57
CA LEU A 87 -4.47 -8.99 -1.46
C LEU A 87 -4.27 -9.91 -2.68
N ILE A 88 -3.11 -9.84 -3.34
CA ILE A 88 -2.77 -10.72 -4.46
C ILE A 88 -2.76 -12.18 -4.03
N ARG A 89 -2.12 -12.51 -2.89
CA ARG A 89 -2.11 -13.89 -2.35
C ARG A 89 -3.51 -14.39 -1.99
N SER A 90 -4.41 -13.48 -1.62
CA SER A 90 -5.81 -13.78 -1.30
C SER A 90 -6.73 -13.83 -2.53
N GLY A 91 -6.17 -13.69 -3.74
CA GLY A 91 -6.93 -13.77 -4.99
C GLY A 91 -7.69 -12.51 -5.39
N VAL A 92 -7.43 -11.36 -4.74
CA VAL A 92 -8.08 -10.09 -5.09
C VAL A 92 -7.38 -9.45 -6.29
N ASP A 93 -8.14 -9.06 -7.32
CA ASP A 93 -7.58 -8.41 -8.52
C ASP A 93 -7.17 -6.95 -8.25
N VAL A 94 -5.91 -6.79 -7.83
CA VAL A 94 -5.25 -5.49 -7.61
C VAL A 94 -3.95 -5.36 -8.39
N ALA A 95 -3.71 -6.20 -9.39
CA ALA A 95 -2.46 -6.20 -10.16
C ALA A 95 -2.23 -4.85 -10.87
N HIS A 96 -3.30 -4.21 -11.32
CA HIS A 96 -3.28 -2.89 -11.97
C HIS A 96 -2.73 -1.77 -11.05
N LEU A 97 -2.65 -1.98 -9.74
CA LEU A 97 -2.12 -1.01 -8.78
C LEU A 97 -0.60 -1.10 -8.55
N ALA A 98 0.09 -2.07 -9.17
CA ALA A 98 1.52 -2.31 -8.96
C ALA A 98 2.38 -1.05 -9.15
N GLY A 99 2.08 -0.23 -10.18
CA GLY A 99 2.82 1.01 -10.43
C GLY A 99 2.67 2.07 -9.32
N LEU A 100 1.48 2.17 -8.70
CA LEU A 100 1.26 3.07 -7.56
C LEU A 100 1.95 2.53 -6.31
N VAL A 101 1.89 1.22 -6.08
CA VAL A 101 2.54 0.56 -4.94
C VAL A 101 4.06 0.75 -5.02
N GLN A 102 4.66 0.53 -6.20
CA GLN A 102 6.08 0.76 -6.40
C GLN A 102 6.47 2.23 -6.20
N LEU A 103 5.67 3.17 -6.72
CA LEU A 103 5.89 4.60 -6.55
C LEU A 103 5.82 5.03 -5.06
N THR A 104 4.96 4.36 -4.28
CA THR A 104 4.83 4.58 -2.84
C THR A 104 6.03 4.02 -2.09
N HIS A 105 6.45 2.80 -2.42
CA HIS A 105 7.66 2.17 -1.85
C HIS A 105 8.93 2.98 -2.13
N ASP A 106 9.10 3.47 -3.36
CA ASP A 106 10.19 4.38 -3.72
C ASP A 106 10.19 5.64 -2.84
N GLY A 107 9.00 6.19 -2.58
CA GLY A 107 8.78 7.37 -1.75
C GLY A 107 9.20 7.16 -0.30
N ASP A 108 8.75 6.07 0.32
CA ASP A 108 9.03 5.73 1.72
C ASP A 108 10.48 5.26 1.92
N SER A 109 11.07 4.54 0.96
CA SER A 109 12.47 4.10 1.01
C SER A 109 13.48 5.21 0.71
N GLY A 110 13.04 6.43 0.42
CA GLY A 110 13.93 7.55 0.09
C GLY A 110 14.66 7.40 -1.25
N ARG A 111 14.19 6.54 -2.16
CA ARG A 111 14.80 6.34 -3.48
C ARG A 111 14.61 7.59 -4.34
N ALA A 112 15.53 7.85 -5.27
CA ALA A 112 15.48 9.01 -6.15
C ALA A 112 15.15 8.60 -7.60
N THR A 113 14.02 7.94 -7.82
CA THR A 113 13.59 7.55 -9.18
C THR A 113 13.00 8.74 -9.95
N GLN A 114 13.05 8.70 -11.28
CA GLN A 114 12.45 9.76 -12.12
C GLN A 114 10.94 9.85 -11.91
N ALA A 115 10.26 8.70 -11.80
CA ALA A 115 8.83 8.63 -11.52
C ALA A 115 8.48 9.30 -10.18
N LEU A 116 9.25 9.04 -9.11
CA LEU A 116 9.05 9.70 -7.83
C LEU A 116 9.30 11.20 -7.90
N ARG A 117 10.38 11.65 -8.55
CA ARG A 117 10.64 13.08 -8.76
C ARG A 117 9.47 13.77 -9.47
N GLN A 118 8.94 13.14 -10.51
CA GLN A 118 7.76 13.66 -11.20
C GLN A 118 6.52 13.70 -10.29
N SER A 119 6.29 12.62 -9.54
CA SER A 119 5.16 12.52 -8.60
C SER A 119 5.20 13.59 -7.49
N ARG A 120 6.40 13.92 -7.00
CA ARG A 120 6.61 15.00 -6.02
C ARG A 120 6.41 16.40 -6.60
N ARG A 121 6.66 16.60 -7.90
CA ARG A 121 6.42 17.89 -8.57
C ARG A 121 4.94 18.12 -8.84
N ASN A 122 4.25 17.14 -9.44
CA ASN A 122 2.87 17.34 -9.90
C ASN A 122 1.96 16.10 -9.84
N GLY A 123 2.40 15.01 -9.23
CA GLY A 123 1.61 13.77 -9.09
C GLY A 123 0.92 13.62 -7.74
N VAL A 124 0.75 12.37 -7.31
CA VAL A 124 0.01 12.00 -6.08
C VAL A 124 0.70 12.53 -4.82
N HIS A 125 2.03 12.52 -4.75
CA HIS A 125 2.77 13.07 -3.62
C HIS A 125 2.56 14.59 -3.52
N ALA A 126 2.71 15.31 -4.64
CA ALA A 126 2.45 16.75 -4.68
C ALA A 126 1.00 17.08 -4.25
N LYS A 127 0.03 16.24 -4.62
CA LYS A 127 -1.36 16.41 -4.21
C LYS A 127 -1.57 16.20 -2.71
N LEU A 128 -0.96 15.16 -2.13
CA LEU A 128 -1.02 14.91 -0.69
C LEU A 128 -0.47 16.10 0.09
N GLU A 129 0.72 16.59 -0.27
CA GLU A 129 1.34 17.74 0.40
C GLU A 129 0.47 19.00 0.30
N ARG A 130 -0.13 19.28 -0.87
CA ARG A 130 -1.08 20.41 -0.99
C ARG A 130 -2.30 20.27 -0.09
N LEU A 131 -2.83 19.05 0.06
CA LEU A 131 -3.99 18.81 0.93
C LEU A 131 -3.62 19.01 2.41
N LYS A 132 -2.46 18.50 2.85
CA LYS A 132 -1.94 18.70 4.20
C LYS A 132 -1.70 20.18 4.51
N ALA A 133 -1.11 20.92 3.56
CA ALA A 133 -0.88 22.36 3.69
C ALA A 133 -2.17 23.20 3.71
N SER A 134 -3.33 22.62 3.35
CA SER A 134 -4.62 23.33 3.36
C SER A 134 -5.28 23.38 4.75
N GLY A 135 -4.64 22.87 5.80
CA GLY A 135 -5.18 22.86 7.17
C GLY A 135 -6.36 21.91 7.38
N LEU A 136 -6.53 20.92 6.49
CA LEU A 136 -7.54 19.88 6.62
C LEU A 136 -7.10 18.84 7.66
N ASP A 137 -8.05 18.25 8.38
CA ASP A 137 -7.76 17.09 9.23
C ASP A 137 -7.38 15.85 8.40
N ASP A 138 -6.75 14.88 9.05
CA ASP A 138 -6.23 13.67 8.40
C ASP A 138 -7.34 12.86 7.70
N THR A 139 -8.53 12.78 8.29
CA THR A 139 -9.68 12.08 7.72
C THR A 139 -10.12 12.73 6.40
N GLU A 140 -10.15 14.06 6.36
CA GLU A 140 -10.50 14.83 5.17
C GLU A 140 -9.41 14.75 4.10
N VAL A 141 -8.14 14.82 4.49
CA VAL A 141 -6.98 14.59 3.61
C VAL A 141 -7.10 13.22 2.95
N PHE A 142 -7.30 12.17 3.75
CA PHE A 142 -7.47 10.80 3.27
C PHE A 142 -8.66 10.66 2.33
N ARG A 143 -9.83 11.19 2.70
CA ARG A 143 -11.03 11.15 1.85
C ARG A 143 -10.79 11.79 0.49
N ARG A 144 -10.12 12.94 0.44
CA ARG A 144 -9.79 13.63 -0.82
C ARG A 144 -8.74 12.88 -1.63
N MET A 145 -7.74 12.30 -0.96
CA MET A 145 -6.75 11.45 -1.62
C MET A 145 -7.38 10.22 -2.24
N VAL A 146 -8.21 9.48 -1.52
CA VAL A 146 -8.86 8.28 -2.07
C VAL A 146 -9.76 8.62 -3.26
N ARG A 147 -10.54 9.70 -3.20
CA ARG A 147 -11.31 10.16 -4.36
C ARG A 147 -10.41 10.41 -5.59
N ARG A 148 -9.21 10.95 -5.38
CA ARG A 148 -8.23 11.14 -6.46
C ARG A 148 -7.65 9.81 -6.93
N LEU A 149 -7.25 8.92 -6.02
CA LEU A 149 -6.68 7.62 -6.35
C LEU A 149 -7.65 6.78 -7.17
N ARG A 150 -8.92 6.68 -6.74
CA ARG A 150 -9.98 6.01 -7.50
C ARG A 150 -10.14 6.57 -8.91
N ARG A 151 -10.03 7.88 -9.12
CA ARG A 151 -10.14 8.46 -10.47
C ARG A 151 -8.95 8.14 -11.38
N VAL A 152 -7.77 7.96 -10.81
CA VAL A 152 -6.51 7.76 -11.57
C VAL A 152 -6.21 6.28 -11.78
N TYR A 153 -6.55 5.47 -10.79
CA TYR A 153 -6.18 4.05 -10.69
C TYR A 153 -7.41 3.14 -10.54
N ALA A 154 -8.62 3.60 -10.87
CA ALA A 154 -9.75 2.68 -11.01
C ALA A 154 -9.36 1.55 -11.96
N ALA A 155 -9.79 0.33 -11.64
CA ALA A 155 -9.62 -0.81 -12.52
C ALA A 155 -10.06 -0.42 -13.94
N PRO A 156 -9.31 -0.82 -14.98
CA PRO A 156 -9.80 -0.68 -16.34
C PRO A 156 -11.16 -1.38 -16.43
N PRO A 157 -12.12 -0.85 -17.22
CA PRO A 157 -13.33 -1.61 -17.51
C PRO A 157 -12.91 -2.97 -18.10
N HIS A 158 -13.66 -4.02 -17.72
CA HIS A 158 -13.52 -5.43 -18.10
C HIS A 158 -12.79 -5.71 -19.44
N PRO A 159 -12.13 -6.89 -19.58
CA PRO A 159 -11.07 -7.21 -20.55
C PRO A 159 -11.35 -7.02 -22.07
N GLY A 160 -12.54 -6.58 -22.47
CA GLY A 160 -12.85 -6.26 -23.87
C GLY A 160 -12.12 -5.04 -24.45
N LEU A 161 -11.47 -4.20 -23.62
CA LEU A 161 -10.78 -2.98 -24.06
C LEU A 161 -9.24 -3.05 -24.02
N GLN A 162 -8.66 -4.12 -23.44
CA GLN A 162 -7.20 -4.28 -23.33
C GLN A 162 -6.52 -4.69 -24.65
N ALA A 163 -7.27 -5.30 -25.58
CA ALA A 163 -6.76 -5.66 -26.91
C ALA A 163 -6.35 -4.43 -27.75
N VAL A 164 -6.92 -3.25 -27.49
CA VAL A 164 -6.60 -2.02 -28.24
C VAL A 164 -5.39 -1.28 -27.66
N LEU A 165 -5.08 -1.47 -26.37
CA LEU A 165 -3.91 -0.84 -25.73
C LEU A 165 -2.64 -1.69 -25.85
N ASN A 166 -2.77 -3.03 -25.88
CA ASN A 166 -1.63 -3.94 -26.02
C ASN A 166 -1.01 -3.98 -27.42
N SER A 167 -1.71 -3.45 -28.45
CA SER A 167 -1.16 -3.32 -29.81
C SER A 167 -0.23 -2.11 -30.00
N ARG A 168 -0.07 -1.26 -28.98
CA ARG A 168 0.81 -0.06 -29.03
C ARG A 168 2.03 -0.11 -28.10
N SER A 169 2.26 -1.20 -27.37
CA SER A 169 3.34 -1.28 -26.37
C SER A 169 4.30 -2.46 -26.54
N HIS A 170 4.33 -3.10 -27.71
CA HIS A 170 5.41 -4.04 -28.05
C HIS A 170 6.73 -3.30 -28.35
N VAL A 171 7.39 -2.79 -27.30
CA VAL A 171 8.85 -2.61 -27.27
C VAL A 171 9.37 -2.85 -25.84
N ALA A 172 10.07 -3.99 -25.69
CA ALA A 172 11.14 -4.30 -24.75
C ALA A 172 10.87 -4.34 -23.22
N GLY A 173 10.61 -5.55 -22.73
CA GLY A 173 11.51 -6.26 -21.79
C GLY A 173 11.63 -5.73 -20.35
N CYS A 174 10.82 -6.28 -19.44
CA CYS A 174 11.06 -6.26 -17.99
C CYS A 174 10.27 -7.41 -17.31
N ASP A 175 10.63 -8.66 -17.58
CA ASP A 175 9.98 -9.84 -16.95
C ASP A 175 10.96 -10.75 -16.18
N ALA A 176 12.16 -10.27 -15.86
CA ALA A 176 13.19 -11.08 -15.19
C ALA A 176 13.84 -10.38 -14.00
N ALA A 177 13.03 -10.07 -12.98
CA ALA A 177 13.48 -9.96 -11.59
C ALA A 177 12.25 -10.14 -10.70
N TRP A 178 12.40 -10.62 -9.46
CA TRP A 178 11.35 -10.81 -8.44
C TRP A 178 10.74 -12.21 -8.24
N ARG A 179 11.22 -13.27 -8.89
CA ARG A 179 11.06 -14.64 -8.35
C ARG A 179 12.41 -15.15 -7.87
N GLY A 180 12.66 -15.06 -6.57
CA GLY A 180 13.92 -15.56 -6.04
C GLY A 180 14.16 -15.30 -4.56
N THR A 181 13.23 -15.64 -3.67
CA THR A 181 13.53 -16.11 -2.30
C THR A 181 12.25 -16.54 -1.59
N LEU A 182 11.85 -17.80 -1.77
CA LEU A 182 11.12 -18.54 -0.75
C LEU A 182 11.88 -19.85 -0.56
N GLY A 183 12.41 -20.01 0.66
CA GLY A 183 13.33 -21.07 1.03
C GLY A 183 12.70 -22.45 0.89
N SER A 184 13.51 -23.37 0.37
CA SER A 184 13.27 -24.81 0.38
C SER A 184 13.11 -25.30 1.82
N GLY A 185 11.92 -25.78 2.14
CA GLY A 185 11.68 -26.60 3.33
C GLY A 185 12.47 -27.90 3.22
N GLU A 186 13.30 -28.15 4.22
CA GLU A 186 14.08 -29.36 4.42
C GLU A 186 13.12 -30.54 4.66
N GLN A 187 13.20 -31.57 3.81
CA GLN A 187 12.51 -32.84 4.04
C GLN A 187 13.30 -33.68 5.04
N VAL A 188 12.62 -34.08 6.10
CA VAL A 188 13.00 -35.16 7.01
C VAL A 188 13.15 -36.46 6.22
N SER A 189 14.29 -37.15 6.36
CA SER A 189 14.40 -38.58 6.05
C SER A 189 14.59 -39.36 7.34
N MET A 190 13.68 -40.30 7.57
CA MET A 190 13.88 -41.40 8.52
C MET A 190 14.77 -42.46 7.89
N THR A 191 15.82 -42.84 8.60
CA THR A 191 16.35 -44.22 8.65
C THR A 191 16.91 -44.44 10.05
#